data_AF-A0A9X4JM72-F1
#
_entry.id   AF-A0A9X4JM72-F1
#
_cell.length_a   1.000
_cell.length_b   1.000
_cell.length_c   1.000
_cell.angle_alpha   90.00
_cell.angle_beta   90.00
_cell.angle_gamma   90.00
#
_symmetry.space_group_name_H-M   'P 1'
#
loop_
_entity.id
_entity.type
_entity.pdbx_description
1 polymer ?
#
loop_
_entity_poly.entity_id
_entity_poly.type
_entity_poly.pdbx_seq_one_letter_code
_entity_poly.pdbx_strand_id
1 'polypeptide(L)'
;MLRIGQVESSATADGKYTDGSVAGGIAATRLRAAAFNAMQEELAHIVESAGLALDINDMTQVLKAIQKLTLSRANPFADIKSDGAAAISTALTNLHLEETVKLAKNALPLSGGRLTGPVSLVNGNGKRLQIETAGNPTSNVFVVFTGTDERPCLIECKDETSYHFFSQRNPDGTITFQSAGKVIPLDYSNFDAKYQAKGNYAVKGDSYTKVETNLKFENEKISGTGPFSFLDKTSGMILKAGGVTFATDGDRVLFPEAFPNFCRAVVLTLNGSAGETTRNIVATNVSRTGFSIARGSNEAGSFWLGIGG
;
A
#
# COMPACT_ATOMS: atom_id res chain seq x y z
N MET A 1 2.96 -69.74 41.69
CA MET A 1 3.65 -70.51 42.74
C MET A 1 2.85 -71.71 43.25
N LEU A 2 3.49 -72.88 43.24
CA LEU A 2 3.00 -74.15 43.80
C LEU A 2 2.80 -74.05 45.33
N ARG A 3 1.71 -74.60 45.85
CA ARG A 3 1.43 -74.68 47.30
C ARG A 3 1.86 -76.03 47.87
N ILE A 4 2.32 -76.06 49.13
CA ILE A 4 2.83 -77.27 49.79
C ILE A 4 1.78 -78.39 49.86
N GLY A 5 0.50 -78.08 50.03
CA GLY A 5 -0.58 -79.08 50.04
C GLY A 5 -0.81 -79.81 48.72
N GLN A 6 -0.22 -79.34 47.61
CA GLN A 6 -0.25 -80.07 46.34
C GLN A 6 0.79 -81.19 46.27
N VAL A 7 1.79 -81.19 47.18
CA VAL A 7 2.93 -82.13 47.17
C VAL A 7 3.20 -82.79 48.52
N GLU A 8 2.48 -82.42 49.58
CA GLU A 8 2.56 -82.99 50.92
C GLU A 8 1.16 -83.08 51.56
N SER A 9 0.73 -84.30 51.89
CA SER A 9 -0.62 -84.56 52.41
C SER A 9 -0.79 -84.15 53.89
N SER A 10 0.31 -83.97 54.62
CA SER A 10 0.29 -83.42 55.99
C SER A 10 0.16 -81.89 56.06
N ALA A 11 -0.05 -81.22 54.93
CA ALA A 11 -0.42 -79.81 54.88
C ALA A 11 -1.83 -79.57 55.45
N THR A 12 -2.13 -78.32 55.80
CA THR A 12 -3.49 -77.92 56.20
C THR A 12 -4.49 -78.09 55.04
N ALA A 13 -5.79 -78.10 55.35
CA ALA A 13 -6.84 -78.21 54.34
C ALA A 13 -6.84 -77.07 53.31
N ASP A 14 -6.32 -75.89 53.66
CA ASP A 14 -6.12 -74.76 52.73
C ASP A 14 -4.77 -74.79 51.99
N GLY A 15 -4.00 -75.87 52.17
CA GLY A 15 -2.77 -76.18 51.45
C GLY A 15 -1.52 -75.46 51.95
N LYS A 16 -1.46 -75.11 53.23
CA LYS A 16 -0.34 -74.42 53.89
C LYS A 16 0.44 -75.35 54.83
N TYR A 17 1.60 -74.86 55.28
CA TYR A 17 2.40 -75.55 56.29
C TYR A 17 1.69 -75.55 57.65
N THR A 18 1.86 -76.62 58.42
CA THR A 18 1.51 -76.72 59.84
C THR A 18 2.69 -77.27 60.63
N ASP A 19 2.90 -76.74 61.85
CA ASP A 19 3.91 -77.23 62.78
C ASP A 19 3.52 -78.59 63.40
N GLY A 20 2.30 -79.05 63.14
CA GLY A 20 1.73 -80.25 63.75
C GLY A 20 1.35 -80.03 65.22
N SER A 21 0.84 -81.07 65.86
CA SER A 21 0.53 -81.09 67.29
C SER A 21 0.62 -82.51 67.80
N VAL A 22 1.60 -82.79 68.67
CA VAL A 22 1.78 -84.12 69.28
C VAL A 22 0.56 -84.49 70.13
N ALA A 23 0.05 -83.54 70.93
CA ALA A 23 -1.14 -83.76 71.76
C ALA A 23 -2.43 -83.93 70.93
N GLY A 24 -2.50 -83.31 69.75
CA GLY A 24 -3.63 -83.41 68.84
C GLY A 24 -3.52 -84.53 67.80
N GLY A 25 -2.43 -85.31 67.79
CA GLY A 25 -2.18 -86.33 66.78
C GLY A 25 -2.00 -85.79 65.36
N ILE A 26 -1.67 -84.50 65.19
CA ILE A 26 -1.49 -83.85 63.89
C ILE A 26 0.00 -83.89 63.52
N ALA A 27 0.34 -84.52 62.40
CA ALA A 27 1.71 -84.51 61.90
C ALA A 27 2.11 -83.10 61.40
N ALA A 28 3.36 -82.72 61.64
CA ALA A 28 3.94 -81.53 61.03
C ALA A 28 4.10 -81.71 59.52
N THR A 29 3.98 -80.61 58.76
CA THR A 29 4.15 -80.65 57.31
C THR A 29 5.61 -80.93 56.95
N ARG A 30 5.84 -81.98 56.16
CA ARG A 30 7.19 -82.32 55.70
C ARG A 30 7.67 -81.31 54.65
N LEU A 31 8.93 -80.94 54.75
CA LEU A 31 9.60 -80.09 53.77
C LEU A 31 9.86 -80.86 52.47
N ARG A 32 9.12 -80.52 51.41
CA ARG A 32 9.22 -81.17 50.09
C ARG A 32 10.10 -80.40 49.14
N ALA A 33 11.07 -81.07 48.53
CA ALA A 33 11.94 -80.49 47.51
C ALA A 33 11.14 -79.80 46.38
N ALA A 34 10.02 -80.39 45.94
CA ALA A 34 9.16 -79.79 44.91
C ALA A 34 8.65 -78.38 45.28
N ALA A 35 8.35 -78.10 46.55
CA ALA A 35 7.91 -76.78 47.00
C ALA A 35 9.07 -75.77 47.04
N PHE A 36 10.26 -76.21 47.48
CA PHE A 36 11.45 -75.36 47.50
C PHE A 36 11.99 -75.06 46.10
N ASN A 37 12.03 -76.05 45.22
CA ASN A 37 12.41 -75.86 43.83
C ASN A 37 11.43 -74.92 43.13
N ALA A 38 10.11 -75.05 43.37
CA ALA A 38 9.14 -74.12 42.81
C ALA A 38 9.38 -72.67 43.25
N MET A 39 9.74 -72.42 44.52
CA MET A 39 10.14 -71.08 44.97
C MET A 39 11.42 -70.59 44.28
N GLN A 40 12.40 -71.48 44.16
CA GLN A 40 13.67 -71.16 43.51
C GLN A 40 13.46 -70.77 42.04
N GLU A 41 12.68 -71.55 41.29
CA GLU A 41 12.40 -71.27 39.87
C GLU A 41 11.61 -69.97 39.68
N GLU A 42 10.64 -69.66 40.54
CA GLU A 42 9.90 -68.39 40.47
C GLU A 42 10.83 -67.18 40.68
N LEU A 43 11.78 -67.29 41.63
CA LEU A 43 12.80 -66.25 41.83
C LEU A 43 13.81 -66.20 40.68
N ALA A 44 14.21 -67.36 40.14
CA ALA A 44 15.10 -67.46 39.00
C ALA A 44 14.49 -66.81 37.75
N HIS A 45 13.20 -67.04 37.48
CA HIS A 45 12.49 -66.44 36.36
C HIS A 45 12.42 -64.91 36.44
N ILE A 46 12.36 -64.32 37.65
CA ILE A 46 12.45 -62.86 37.81
C ILE A 46 13.82 -62.36 37.32
N VAL A 47 14.90 -63.07 37.66
CA VAL A 47 16.27 -62.74 37.26
C VAL A 47 16.45 -62.86 35.75
N GLU A 48 16.02 -63.98 35.17
CA GLU A 48 16.11 -64.24 33.74
C GLU A 48 15.25 -63.28 32.91
N SER A 49 14.06 -62.93 33.39
CA SER A 49 13.17 -61.96 32.72
C SER A 49 13.77 -60.55 32.70
N ALA A 50 14.64 -60.22 33.66
CA ALA A 50 15.43 -58.98 33.64
C ALA A 50 16.62 -59.05 32.65
N GLY A 51 16.78 -60.16 31.93
CA GLY A 51 17.91 -60.43 31.04
C GLY A 51 19.23 -60.64 31.77
N LEU A 52 19.18 -61.15 33.01
CA LEU A 52 20.36 -61.53 33.79
C LEU A 52 20.52 -63.06 33.75
N ALA A 53 21.76 -63.54 33.74
CA ALA A 53 22.04 -64.96 33.89
C ALA A 53 22.13 -65.34 35.37
N LEU A 54 21.70 -66.56 35.72
CA LEU A 54 21.82 -67.06 37.09
C LEU A 54 23.30 -67.31 37.44
N ASP A 55 23.76 -66.75 38.56
CA ASP A 55 25.14 -66.90 39.06
C ASP A 55 25.15 -67.46 40.49
N ILE A 56 25.74 -68.64 40.68
CA ILE A 56 25.84 -69.28 42.00
C ILE A 56 26.58 -68.42 43.03
N ASN A 57 27.45 -67.51 42.61
CA ASN A 57 28.25 -66.67 43.49
C ASN A 57 27.59 -65.33 43.84
N ASP A 58 26.43 -65.01 43.24
CA ASP A 58 25.74 -63.74 43.47
C ASP A 58 24.46 -63.92 44.29
N MET A 59 24.48 -63.52 45.56
CA MET A 59 23.29 -63.57 46.43
C MET A 59 22.36 -62.35 46.28
N THR A 60 22.62 -61.47 45.30
CA THR A 60 21.87 -60.21 45.08
C THR A 60 21.11 -60.17 43.76
N GLN A 61 21.03 -61.29 43.02
CA GLN A 61 20.47 -61.32 41.66
C GLN A 61 19.02 -60.88 41.58
N VAL A 62 18.17 -61.33 42.51
CA VAL A 62 16.75 -60.93 42.56
C VAL A 62 16.63 -59.42 42.79
N LEU A 63 17.49 -58.85 43.64
CA LEU A 63 17.53 -57.40 43.87
C LEU A 63 17.95 -56.66 42.58
N LYS A 64 19.02 -57.11 41.90
CA LYS A 64 19.47 -56.53 40.63
C LYS A 64 18.39 -56.63 39.54
N ALA A 65 17.66 -57.74 39.51
CA ALA A 65 16.57 -57.96 38.58
C ALA A 65 15.41 -57.00 38.82
N ILE A 66 14.95 -56.85 40.06
CA ILE A 66 13.90 -55.88 40.43
C ILE A 66 14.34 -54.46 40.09
N GLN A 67 15.59 -54.10 40.37
CA GLN A 67 16.16 -52.79 40.03
C GLN A 67 16.17 -52.52 38.52
N LYS A 68 16.27 -53.55 37.68
CA LYS A 68 16.29 -53.42 36.23
C LYS A 68 14.89 -53.50 35.60
N LEU A 69 13.98 -54.25 36.21
CA LEU A 69 12.58 -54.37 35.77
C LEU A 69 11.71 -53.18 36.18
N THR A 70 12.20 -52.34 37.10
CA THR A 70 11.47 -51.18 37.59
C THR A 70 12.27 -49.91 37.36
N LEU A 71 11.58 -48.82 37.02
CA LEU A 71 12.23 -47.51 36.93
C LEU A 71 12.59 -47.01 38.33
N SER A 72 13.82 -46.56 38.49
CA SER A 72 14.24 -45.83 39.67
C SER A 72 13.51 -44.50 39.75
N ARG A 73 12.93 -44.20 40.92
CA ARG A 73 12.32 -42.88 41.17
C ARG A 73 13.35 -41.75 41.22
N ALA A 74 14.64 -42.07 41.37
CA ALA A 74 15.72 -41.08 41.39
C ALA A 74 16.19 -40.69 39.99
N ASN A 75 16.23 -41.64 39.03
CA ASN A 75 16.79 -41.44 37.69
C ASN A 75 15.94 -42.05 36.55
N PRO A 76 14.60 -41.85 36.51
CA PRO A 76 13.73 -42.61 35.60
C PRO A 76 14.04 -42.41 34.11
N PHE A 77 14.57 -41.24 33.72
CA PHE A 77 14.96 -40.97 32.33
C PHE A 77 16.28 -41.64 31.92
N ALA A 78 17.18 -41.90 32.88
CA ALA A 78 18.40 -42.67 32.59
C ALA A 78 18.05 -44.14 32.35
N ASP A 79 17.09 -44.68 33.10
CA ASP A 79 16.60 -46.05 32.95
C ASP A 79 15.88 -46.22 31.60
N ILE A 80 14.96 -45.31 31.24
CA ILE A 80 14.31 -45.30 29.91
C ILE A 80 15.35 -45.26 28.78
N LYS A 81 16.45 -44.52 28.97
CA LYS A 81 17.55 -44.48 27.99
C LYS A 81 18.27 -45.83 27.89
N SER A 82 18.45 -46.53 29.02
CA SER A 82 19.05 -47.87 29.06
C SER A 82 18.16 -48.94 28.44
N ASP A 83 16.84 -48.79 28.55
CA ASP A 83 15.84 -49.70 27.94
C ASP A 83 15.80 -49.57 26.40
N GLY A 84 16.40 -48.51 25.86
CA GLY A 84 16.71 -48.36 24.44
C GLY A 84 15.67 -47.57 23.64
N ALA A 85 15.86 -47.57 22.32
CA ALA A 85 15.17 -46.64 21.42
C ALA A 85 13.62 -46.77 21.44
N ALA A 86 13.09 -47.99 21.61
CA ALA A 86 11.65 -48.22 21.67
C ALA A 86 11.01 -47.61 22.93
N ALA A 87 11.68 -47.74 24.09
CA ALA A 87 11.25 -47.13 25.34
C ALA A 87 11.31 -45.59 25.25
N ILE A 88 12.38 -45.04 24.67
CA ILE A 88 12.53 -43.59 24.43
C ILE A 88 11.38 -43.08 23.55
N SER A 89 11.10 -43.71 22.42
CA SER A 89 10.03 -43.29 21.50
C SER A 89 8.64 -43.32 22.17
N THR A 90 8.36 -44.38 22.92
CA THR A 90 7.10 -44.51 23.68
C THR A 90 6.98 -43.41 24.73
N ALA A 91 8.07 -43.11 25.45
CA ALA A 91 8.07 -42.05 26.45
C ALA A 91 7.87 -40.65 25.83
N LEU A 92 8.53 -40.35 24.71
CA LEU A 92 8.34 -39.09 23.98
C LEU A 92 6.90 -38.92 23.48
N THR A 93 6.29 -40.00 23.01
CA THR A 93 4.89 -40.02 22.57
C THR A 93 3.93 -39.79 23.74
N ASN A 94 4.07 -40.57 24.83
CA ASN A 94 3.19 -40.47 26.01
C ASN A 94 3.24 -39.10 26.68
N LEU A 95 4.39 -38.41 26.59
CA LEU A 95 4.58 -37.07 27.14
C LEU A 95 4.30 -35.95 26.12
N HIS A 96 3.85 -36.28 24.91
CA HIS A 96 3.58 -35.31 23.82
C HIS A 96 4.80 -34.43 23.46
N LEU A 97 6.02 -34.93 23.69
CA LEU A 97 7.25 -34.19 23.43
C LEU A 97 7.54 -34.09 21.93
N GLU A 98 7.12 -35.07 21.13
CA GLU A 98 7.27 -35.01 19.67
C GLU A 98 6.47 -33.86 19.05
N GLU A 99 5.24 -33.65 19.52
CA GLU A 99 4.39 -32.54 19.09
C GLU A 99 4.97 -31.20 19.54
N THR A 100 5.40 -31.12 20.80
CA THR A 100 6.03 -29.93 21.36
C THR A 100 7.27 -29.51 20.56
N VAL A 101 8.16 -30.45 20.21
CA VAL A 101 9.35 -30.17 19.40
C VAL A 101 8.98 -29.73 17.98
N LYS A 102 7.97 -30.34 17.35
CA LYS A 102 7.50 -29.95 16.02
C LYS A 102 6.96 -28.52 16.01
N LEU A 103 6.17 -28.15 17.02
CA LEU A 103 5.66 -26.79 17.18
C LEU A 103 6.80 -25.79 17.45
N ALA A 104 7.75 -26.15 18.31
CA ALA A 104 8.88 -25.31 18.67
C ALA A 104 9.87 -25.09 17.51
N LYS A 105 10.02 -26.04 16.58
CA LYS A 105 10.94 -25.94 15.43
C LYS A 105 10.70 -24.70 14.56
N ASN A 106 9.46 -24.23 14.52
CA ASN A 106 9.05 -23.07 13.73
C ASN A 106 8.86 -21.80 14.58
N ALA A 107 9.11 -21.87 15.89
CA ALA A 107 9.00 -20.73 16.79
C ALA A 107 10.23 -19.83 16.70
N LEU A 108 10.03 -18.52 16.85
CA LEU A 108 11.13 -17.57 16.99
C LEU A 108 11.66 -17.60 18.44
N PRO A 109 12.98 -17.62 18.67
CA PRO A 109 13.53 -17.55 20.02
C PRO A 109 13.14 -16.25 20.73
N LEU A 110 12.99 -16.30 22.06
CA LEU A 110 12.70 -15.11 22.88
C LEU A 110 13.80 -14.04 22.80
N SER A 111 15.05 -14.47 22.60
CA SER A 111 16.20 -13.58 22.36
C SER A 111 16.21 -12.93 20.97
N GLY A 112 15.19 -13.20 20.14
CA GLY A 112 15.20 -12.87 18.72
C GLY A 112 16.00 -13.86 17.89
N GLY A 113 15.84 -13.76 16.56
CA GLY A 113 16.51 -14.63 15.59
C GLY A 113 16.35 -14.10 14.15
N ARG A 114 17.07 -14.72 13.21
CA ARG A 114 17.03 -14.38 11.79
C ARG A 114 16.09 -15.32 11.04
N LEU A 115 15.03 -14.80 10.44
CA LEU A 115 14.16 -15.54 9.53
C LEU A 115 14.68 -15.38 8.10
N THR A 116 14.98 -16.48 7.41
CA THR A 116 15.57 -16.49 6.06
C THR A 116 14.56 -16.84 4.95
N GLY A 117 13.32 -17.20 5.31
CA GLY A 117 12.22 -17.48 4.38
C GLY A 117 11.14 -16.40 4.38
N PRO A 118 10.14 -16.48 3.47
CA PRO A 118 9.01 -15.55 3.45
C PRO A 118 8.24 -15.57 4.77
N VAL A 119 7.95 -14.40 5.34
CA VAL A 119 7.19 -14.25 6.59
C VAL A 119 5.82 -13.66 6.28
N SER A 120 4.75 -14.40 6.61
CA SER A 120 3.38 -13.88 6.61
C SER A 120 2.92 -13.63 8.04
N LEU A 121 2.70 -12.36 8.40
CA LEU A 121 2.15 -11.96 9.70
C LEU A 121 0.64 -11.77 9.53
N VAL A 122 -0.14 -12.76 9.97
CA VAL A 122 -1.60 -12.74 9.97
C VAL A 122 -2.13 -13.08 11.36
N ASN A 123 -3.12 -12.34 11.85
CA ASN A 123 -3.87 -12.76 13.04
C ASN A 123 -4.92 -13.82 12.66
N GLY A 124 -5.51 -14.48 13.66
CA GLY A 124 -6.50 -15.56 13.46
C GLY A 124 -7.77 -15.15 12.70
N ASN A 125 -7.95 -13.85 12.45
CA ASN A 125 -9.05 -13.29 11.67
C ASN A 125 -8.60 -12.78 10.28
N GLY A 126 -7.38 -13.13 9.84
CA GLY A 126 -6.86 -12.83 8.51
C GLY A 126 -6.32 -11.41 8.30
N LYS A 127 -6.14 -10.60 9.35
CA LYS A 127 -5.57 -9.24 9.24
C LYS A 127 -4.04 -9.22 9.44
N ARG A 128 -3.37 -8.28 8.76
CA ARG A 128 -1.90 -8.16 8.62
C ARG A 128 -1.25 -7.23 9.65
N LEU A 129 0.09 -7.30 9.75
CA LEU A 129 1.02 -6.52 10.58
C LEU A 129 0.53 -5.11 10.99
N GLN A 130 0.33 -4.91 12.29
CA GLN A 130 0.02 -3.65 12.97
C GLN A 130 1.22 -3.28 13.86
N ILE A 131 1.82 -2.10 13.66
CA ILE A 131 2.85 -1.53 14.54
C ILE A 131 2.23 -0.31 15.20
N GLU A 132 1.87 -0.42 16.47
CA GLU A 132 1.18 0.63 17.22
C GLU A 132 1.81 0.80 18.61
N THR A 133 1.86 2.04 19.08
CA THR A 133 2.20 2.35 20.46
C THR A 133 0.94 2.84 21.16
N ALA A 134 0.42 2.06 22.10
CA ALA A 134 -0.68 2.51 22.95
C ALA A 134 -0.12 3.21 24.21
N GLY A 135 -0.46 4.48 24.43
CA GLY A 135 -0.01 5.28 25.59
C GLY A 135 0.94 6.44 25.26
N ASN A 136 1.50 7.10 26.29
CA ASN A 136 2.39 8.29 26.16
C ASN A 136 3.86 7.97 26.52
N PRO A 137 4.69 7.49 25.57
CA PRO A 137 6.10 7.21 25.83
C PRO A 137 6.97 8.48 25.80
N THR A 138 7.98 8.55 26.67
CA THR A 138 8.98 9.65 26.73
C THR A 138 10.28 9.32 25.99
N SER A 139 10.32 8.24 25.19
CA SER A 139 11.48 7.78 24.41
C SER A 139 11.05 6.86 23.24
N ASN A 140 12.02 6.53 22.37
CA ASN A 140 11.84 6.11 20.97
C ASN A 140 10.94 4.88 20.67
N VAL A 141 10.41 4.90 19.44
CA VAL A 141 9.76 3.79 18.71
C VAL A 141 10.24 3.84 17.24
N PHE A 142 10.46 2.70 16.56
CA PHE A 142 11.06 2.69 15.20
C PHE A 142 10.37 1.76 14.19
N VAL A 143 10.39 2.18 12.92
CA VAL A 143 10.21 1.34 11.70
C VAL A 143 11.34 1.70 10.73
N VAL A 144 12.17 0.75 10.32
CA VAL A 144 13.31 1.02 9.39
C VAL A 144 13.40 -0.03 8.30
N PHE A 145 13.34 0.41 7.04
CA PHE A 145 13.63 -0.41 5.86
C PHE A 145 15.01 -0.02 5.36
N THR A 146 15.76 -1.02 4.89
CA THR A 146 17.19 -0.91 4.61
C THR A 146 17.52 -1.24 3.17
N GLY A 147 18.59 -0.64 2.64
CA GLY A 147 19.13 -0.90 1.31
C GLY A 147 20.53 -1.51 1.34
N THR A 148 21.21 -1.50 0.19
CA THR A 148 22.59 -2.00 0.05
C THR A 148 23.61 -0.90 0.32
N ASP A 149 24.89 -1.27 0.46
CA ASP A 149 25.98 -0.31 0.65
C ASP A 149 26.08 0.70 -0.51
N GLU A 150 25.65 0.30 -1.72
CA GLU A 150 25.59 1.17 -2.91
C GLU A 150 24.28 1.95 -3.04
N ARG A 151 23.20 1.55 -2.32
CA ARG A 151 21.88 2.18 -2.38
C ARG A 151 21.19 2.15 -1.01
N PRO A 152 21.41 3.14 -0.13
CA PRO A 152 20.73 3.25 1.16
C PRO A 152 19.24 3.58 0.98
N CYS A 153 18.45 2.56 0.71
CA CYS A 153 17.00 2.64 0.61
C CYS A 153 16.38 2.72 2.01
N LEU A 154 15.52 3.72 2.22
CA LEU A 154 14.81 3.95 3.48
C LEU A 154 13.44 3.25 3.50
N ILE A 155 12.82 3.07 2.33
CA ILE A 155 11.61 2.27 2.08
C ILE A 155 11.47 1.99 0.58
N GLU A 156 11.14 0.76 0.20
CA GLU A 156 10.85 0.40 -1.19
C GLU A 156 9.65 -0.55 -1.25
N CYS A 157 8.70 -0.23 -2.13
CA CYS A 157 7.63 -1.13 -2.54
C CYS A 157 7.82 -1.40 -4.02
N LYS A 158 8.08 -2.67 -4.35
CA LYS A 158 8.35 -3.13 -5.73
C LYS A 158 7.73 -4.49 -5.97
N ASP A 159 7.62 -4.84 -7.24
CA ASP A 159 7.39 -6.20 -7.70
C ASP A 159 8.66 -6.74 -8.39
N GLU A 160 8.52 -7.84 -9.13
CA GLU A 160 9.62 -8.47 -9.88
C GLU A 160 10.08 -7.63 -11.08
N THR A 161 9.28 -6.67 -11.52
CA THR A 161 9.51 -5.90 -12.75
C THR A 161 9.95 -4.46 -12.48
N SER A 162 9.41 -3.81 -11.43
CA SER A 162 9.77 -2.42 -11.10
C SER A 162 9.38 -2.04 -9.66
N TYR A 163 9.90 -0.90 -9.19
CA TYR A 163 9.35 -0.21 -8.02
C TYR A 163 7.98 0.39 -8.35
N HIS A 164 7.09 0.37 -7.36
CA HIS A 164 5.86 1.16 -7.34
C HIS A 164 6.16 2.53 -6.71
N PHE A 165 6.89 2.52 -5.58
CA PHE A 165 7.50 3.71 -5.00
C PHE A 165 8.71 3.36 -4.13
N PHE A 166 9.62 4.32 -3.94
CA PHE A 166 10.71 4.21 -2.99
C PHE A 166 11.10 5.56 -2.38
N SER A 167 11.75 5.50 -1.22
CA SER A 167 12.56 6.58 -0.68
C SER A 167 14.00 6.11 -0.49
N GLN A 168 14.96 6.92 -0.91
CA GLN A 168 16.38 6.63 -0.72
C GLN A 168 17.13 7.86 -0.20
N ARG A 169 18.17 7.61 0.59
CA ARG A 169 19.19 8.62 0.88
C ARG A 169 20.28 8.52 -0.18
N ASN A 170 20.56 9.62 -0.84
CA ASN A 170 21.59 9.70 -1.87
C ASN A 170 22.99 9.86 -1.23
N PRO A 171 24.08 9.56 -1.95
CA PRO A 171 25.45 9.72 -1.45
C PRO A 171 25.80 11.15 -1.02
N ASP A 172 25.13 12.16 -1.60
CA ASP A 172 25.28 13.57 -1.24
C ASP A 172 24.49 13.98 0.03
N GLY A 173 23.81 13.02 0.66
CA GLY A 173 23.01 13.22 1.87
C GLY A 173 21.56 13.65 1.62
N THR A 174 21.17 13.96 0.38
CA THR A 174 19.78 14.31 0.04
C THR A 174 18.84 13.09 0.11
N ILE A 175 17.53 13.32 0.16
CA ILE A 175 16.51 12.27 0.15
C ILE A 175 15.69 12.37 -1.14
N THR A 176 15.58 11.27 -1.86
CA THR A 176 14.65 11.12 -2.97
C THR A 176 13.41 10.36 -2.49
N PHE A 177 12.23 10.81 -2.91
CA PHE A 177 10.97 10.07 -2.84
C PHE A 177 10.39 10.00 -4.25
N GLN A 178 10.16 8.80 -4.78
CA GLN A 178 9.75 8.61 -6.16
C GLN A 178 8.69 7.50 -6.30
N SER A 179 7.78 7.67 -7.25
CA SER A 179 6.86 6.62 -7.73
C SER A 179 7.03 6.41 -9.22
N ALA A 180 6.88 5.16 -9.69
CA ALA A 180 6.89 4.83 -11.12
C ALA A 180 5.57 5.19 -11.81
N GLY A 181 4.53 5.48 -11.02
CA GLY A 181 3.19 5.83 -11.49
C GLY A 181 2.83 7.30 -11.26
N LYS A 182 1.53 7.60 -11.40
CA LYS A 182 0.98 8.93 -11.15
C LYS A 182 0.79 9.15 -9.66
N VAL A 183 1.32 10.24 -9.13
CA VAL A 183 0.91 10.78 -7.83
C VAL A 183 -0.25 11.75 -8.07
N ILE A 184 -1.42 11.48 -7.47
CA ILE A 184 -2.61 12.35 -7.56
C ILE A 184 -2.85 12.95 -6.16
N PRO A 185 -2.29 14.13 -5.87
CA PRO A 185 -2.69 14.91 -4.72
C PRO A 185 -4.21 15.16 -4.70
N LEU A 186 -4.83 15.08 -3.53
CA LEU A 186 -6.22 15.53 -3.34
C LEU A 186 -6.34 17.05 -3.38
N ASP A 187 -5.27 17.75 -2.99
CA ASP A 187 -5.11 19.18 -3.08
C ASP A 187 -3.78 19.48 -3.77
N TYR A 188 -3.80 20.34 -4.77
CA TYR A 188 -2.62 20.79 -5.52
C TYR A 188 -2.15 22.17 -5.08
N SER A 189 -2.89 22.84 -4.17
CA SER A 189 -2.55 24.17 -3.64
C SER A 189 -1.22 24.18 -2.88
N ASN A 190 -0.79 23.02 -2.38
CA ASN A 190 0.48 22.80 -1.70
C ASN A 190 1.68 22.64 -2.66
N PHE A 191 1.48 22.60 -3.98
CA PHE A 191 2.57 22.68 -4.95
C PHE A 191 2.82 24.14 -5.32
N ASP A 192 4.10 24.50 -5.51
CA ASP A 192 4.54 25.85 -5.89
C ASP A 192 3.68 26.38 -7.06
N ALA A 193 3.39 27.68 -7.04
CA ALA A 193 2.54 28.41 -7.98
C ALA A 193 2.97 28.31 -9.46
N LYS A 194 4.06 27.57 -9.73
CA LYS A 194 4.61 27.23 -11.04
C LYS A 194 3.90 26.05 -11.72
N TYR A 195 3.10 25.25 -11.01
CA TYR A 195 2.37 24.13 -11.60
C TYR A 195 0.91 24.51 -11.91
N GLN A 196 0.57 24.65 -13.19
CA GLN A 196 -0.81 24.83 -13.64
C GLN A 196 -1.39 23.52 -14.20
N ALA A 197 -2.70 23.33 -14.01
CA ALA A 197 -3.41 22.19 -14.59
C ALA A 197 -3.24 22.15 -16.12
N LYS A 198 -3.00 20.96 -16.68
CA LYS A 198 -2.88 20.75 -18.14
C LYS A 198 -4.13 21.29 -18.86
N GLY A 199 -3.93 22.24 -19.77
CA GLY A 199 -5.02 22.93 -20.49
C GLY A 199 -5.29 24.36 -20.02
N ASN A 200 -4.66 24.81 -18.93
CA ASN A 200 -4.66 26.20 -18.51
C ASN A 200 -3.41 26.88 -19.08
N TYR A 201 -3.55 27.64 -20.16
CA TYR A 201 -2.43 28.23 -20.91
C TYR A 201 -2.05 29.65 -20.46
N ALA A 202 -2.71 30.19 -19.44
CA ALA A 202 -2.41 31.52 -18.95
C ALA A 202 -1.32 31.44 -17.88
N VAL A 203 -0.05 31.47 -18.29
CA VAL A 203 1.04 31.81 -17.36
C VAL A 203 0.69 33.15 -16.73
N LYS A 204 0.47 33.18 -15.41
CA LYS A 204 0.20 34.41 -14.68
C LYS A 204 1.44 35.30 -14.77
N GLY A 205 1.43 36.25 -15.69
CA GLY A 205 2.52 37.20 -15.92
C GLY A 205 2.89 37.39 -17.40
N ASP A 206 2.78 36.35 -18.23
CA ASP A 206 3.39 36.35 -19.58
C ASP A 206 2.39 36.10 -20.73
N SER A 207 1.12 35.81 -20.47
CA SER A 207 0.15 35.55 -21.54
C SER A 207 -1.26 36.02 -21.18
N TYR A 208 -1.85 36.81 -22.09
CA TYR A 208 -3.22 37.31 -21.97
C TYR A 208 -4.24 36.19 -22.13
N THR A 209 -5.27 36.19 -21.30
CA THR A 209 -6.48 35.37 -21.50
C THR A 209 -7.13 35.69 -22.86
N LYS A 210 -8.00 34.81 -23.36
CA LYS A 210 -8.77 35.05 -24.59
C LYS A 210 -9.53 36.38 -24.53
N VAL A 211 -10.05 36.73 -23.35
CA VAL A 211 -10.75 38.00 -23.10
C VAL A 211 -9.79 39.18 -23.22
N GLU A 212 -8.63 39.12 -22.55
CA GLU A 212 -7.62 40.19 -22.61
C GLU A 212 -7.00 40.35 -24.00
N THR A 213 -6.84 39.25 -24.76
CA THR A 213 -6.36 39.29 -26.15
C THR A 213 -7.36 39.99 -27.05
N ASN A 214 -8.64 39.63 -26.92
CA ASN A 214 -9.72 40.26 -27.69
C ASN A 214 -9.84 41.76 -27.37
N LEU A 215 -9.63 42.16 -26.12
CA LEU A 215 -9.61 43.56 -25.67
C LEU A 215 -8.32 44.31 -26.03
N LYS A 216 -7.20 43.60 -26.26
CA LYS A 216 -5.94 44.25 -26.69
C LYS A 216 -5.84 44.46 -28.19
N PHE A 217 -6.41 43.54 -28.97
CA PHE A 217 -6.33 43.55 -30.43
C PHE A 217 -7.68 43.86 -31.10
N GLU A 218 -8.52 44.64 -30.42
CA GLU A 218 -9.87 45.08 -30.83
C GLU A 218 -9.96 45.52 -32.30
N ASN A 219 -10.32 44.59 -33.18
CA ASN A 219 -11.31 44.86 -34.22
C ASN A 219 -12.66 44.41 -33.65
N GLU A 220 -13.10 45.09 -32.58
CA GLU A 220 -14.43 44.87 -32.01
C GLU A 220 -15.48 45.30 -33.03
N LYS A 221 -16.25 44.31 -33.51
CA LYS A 221 -17.37 44.40 -34.47
C LYS A 221 -17.00 44.75 -35.92
N ILE A 222 -16.60 43.73 -36.69
CA ILE A 222 -16.88 43.69 -38.14
C ILE A 222 -18.23 42.99 -38.35
N SER A 223 -19.34 43.60 -37.93
CA SER A 223 -20.66 43.22 -38.44
C SER A 223 -21.72 44.27 -38.13
N GLY A 224 -22.38 44.72 -39.19
CA GLY A 224 -23.53 45.62 -39.13
C GLY A 224 -23.50 46.58 -40.31
N THR A 225 -24.56 46.60 -41.10
CA THR A 225 -24.87 47.52 -42.21
C THR A 225 -25.01 48.98 -41.73
N GLY A 226 -23.99 49.50 -41.06
CA GLY A 226 -23.92 50.84 -40.51
C GLY A 226 -22.52 51.43 -40.72
N PRO A 227 -22.35 52.73 -40.41
CA PRO A 227 -21.06 53.38 -40.59
C PRO A 227 -20.00 52.72 -39.69
N PHE A 228 -18.79 52.53 -40.21
CA PHE A 228 -17.67 51.95 -39.48
C PHE A 228 -16.62 53.00 -39.14
N SER A 229 -15.90 52.77 -38.05
CA SER A 229 -14.72 53.54 -37.63
C SER A 229 -13.55 52.58 -37.43
N PHE A 230 -12.40 52.89 -38.01
CA PHE A 230 -11.13 52.20 -37.78
C PHE A 230 -10.12 53.20 -37.22
N LEU A 231 -9.46 52.84 -36.11
CA LEU A 231 -8.37 53.61 -35.50
C LEU A 231 -7.06 52.85 -35.68
N ASP A 232 -6.11 53.47 -36.38
CA ASP A 232 -4.72 53.06 -36.26
C ASP A 232 -4.13 53.66 -34.99
N LYS A 233 -3.95 52.84 -33.95
CA LYS A 233 -3.37 53.26 -32.67
C LYS A 233 -1.91 53.75 -32.80
N THR A 234 -1.21 53.40 -33.88
CA THR A 234 0.19 53.80 -34.11
C THR A 234 0.28 55.24 -34.61
N SER A 235 -0.52 55.59 -35.61
CA SER A 235 -0.51 56.94 -36.21
C SER A 235 -1.56 57.89 -35.62
N GLY A 236 -2.51 57.39 -34.85
CA GLY A 236 -3.69 58.14 -34.40
C GLY A 236 -4.67 58.45 -35.54
N MET A 237 -4.46 57.90 -36.73
CA MET A 237 -5.35 58.09 -37.87
C MET A 237 -6.66 57.34 -37.65
N ILE A 238 -7.76 58.04 -37.89
CA ILE A 238 -9.10 57.48 -37.85
C ILE A 238 -9.70 57.52 -39.26
N LEU A 239 -10.17 56.37 -39.72
CA LEU A 239 -10.97 56.23 -40.94
C LEU A 239 -12.41 55.98 -40.53
N LYS A 240 -13.34 56.73 -41.10
CA LYS A 240 -14.79 56.52 -40.91
C LYS A 240 -15.45 56.40 -42.25
N ALA A 241 -16.38 55.48 -42.43
CA ALA A 241 -17.14 55.41 -43.67
C ALA A 241 -18.60 55.08 -43.42
N GLY A 242 -19.45 55.44 -44.37
CA GLY A 242 -20.88 55.16 -44.31
C GLY A 242 -21.58 55.46 -45.64
N GLY A 243 -22.87 55.16 -45.70
CA GLY A 243 -23.75 55.56 -46.79
C GLY A 243 -24.72 56.65 -46.33
N VAL A 244 -25.17 57.49 -47.26
CA VAL A 244 -26.23 58.47 -47.03
C VAL A 244 -27.16 58.53 -48.24
N THR A 245 -28.46 58.64 -47.99
CA THR A 245 -29.48 58.99 -48.98
C THR A 245 -29.82 60.46 -48.83
N PHE A 246 -29.87 61.21 -49.93
CA PHE A 246 -30.03 62.66 -49.90
C PHE A 246 -31.51 63.06 -49.89
N ALA A 247 -31.87 64.09 -49.12
CA ALA A 247 -33.19 64.72 -49.18
C ALA A 247 -33.13 66.04 -49.98
N THR A 248 -32.09 66.86 -49.76
CA THR A 248 -31.91 68.20 -50.34
C THR A 248 -30.43 68.51 -50.65
N ASP A 249 -30.15 69.53 -51.46
CA ASP A 249 -28.76 70.01 -51.67
C ASP A 249 -28.28 70.77 -50.43
N GLY A 250 -27.01 70.58 -50.05
CA GLY A 250 -26.44 71.15 -48.81
C GLY A 250 -26.71 70.33 -47.54
N ASP A 251 -27.39 69.18 -47.63
CA ASP A 251 -27.68 68.32 -46.48
C ASP A 251 -26.42 68.00 -45.68
N ARG A 252 -26.55 68.09 -44.36
CA ARG A 252 -25.47 67.85 -43.41
C ARG A 252 -25.39 66.37 -43.06
N VAL A 253 -24.27 65.74 -43.41
CA VAL A 253 -23.96 64.36 -43.02
C VAL A 253 -23.14 64.39 -41.74
N LEU A 254 -23.64 63.74 -40.70
CA LEU A 254 -22.94 63.61 -39.43
C LEU A 254 -22.08 62.35 -39.42
N PHE A 255 -20.89 62.45 -38.85
CA PHE A 255 -20.11 61.27 -38.52
C PHE A 255 -20.73 60.54 -37.30
N PRO A 256 -20.57 59.21 -37.17
CA PRO A 256 -21.11 58.44 -36.05
C PRO A 256 -20.67 59.00 -34.69
N GLU A 257 -19.41 59.41 -34.64
CA GLU A 257 -18.86 60.25 -33.60
C GLU A 257 -17.91 61.30 -34.20
N ALA A 258 -17.66 62.39 -33.47
CA ALA A 258 -16.74 63.42 -33.94
C ALA A 258 -15.30 62.86 -34.08
N PHE A 259 -14.54 63.37 -35.05
CA PHE A 259 -13.09 63.23 -35.00
C PHE A 259 -12.54 63.98 -33.77
N PRO A 260 -11.63 63.36 -32.98
CA PRO A 260 -11.14 63.96 -31.74
C PRO A 260 -10.52 65.34 -31.92
N ASN A 261 -9.80 65.59 -33.02
CA ASN A 261 -9.07 66.81 -33.27
C ASN A 261 -9.44 67.46 -34.61
N PHE A 262 -9.45 66.71 -35.70
CA PHE A 262 -9.73 67.22 -37.05
C PHE A 262 -10.32 66.16 -37.98
N CYS A 263 -11.16 66.60 -38.92
CA CYS A 263 -11.42 65.85 -40.15
C CYS A 263 -10.58 66.49 -41.26
N ARG A 264 -9.68 65.71 -41.86
CA ARG A 264 -8.71 66.20 -42.85
C ARG A 264 -9.21 66.04 -44.28
N ALA A 265 -9.97 64.99 -44.56
CA ALA A 265 -10.54 64.76 -45.87
C ALA A 265 -11.85 63.97 -45.77
N VAL A 266 -12.75 64.21 -46.72
CA VAL A 266 -13.90 63.36 -46.98
C VAL A 266 -13.90 63.04 -48.46
N VAL A 267 -13.84 61.76 -48.80
CA VAL A 267 -13.96 61.25 -50.16
C VAL A 267 -15.37 60.73 -50.35
N LEU A 268 -16.00 61.09 -51.46
CA LEU A 268 -17.36 60.68 -51.79
C LEU A 268 -17.36 59.81 -53.05
N THR A 269 -18.23 58.81 -53.09
CA THR A 269 -18.56 58.08 -54.32
C THR A 269 -20.07 57.91 -54.42
N LEU A 270 -20.61 58.02 -55.64
CA LEU A 270 -22.05 57.85 -55.86
C LEU A 270 -22.49 56.41 -55.60
N ASN A 271 -23.66 56.24 -54.97
CA ASN A 271 -24.24 54.91 -54.70
C ASN A 271 -25.06 54.35 -55.89
N GLY A 272 -24.83 54.85 -57.12
CA GLY A 272 -25.39 54.32 -58.38
C GLY A 272 -26.93 54.24 -58.52
N SER A 273 -27.69 54.66 -57.51
CA SER A 273 -29.14 54.41 -57.41
C SER A 273 -30.00 55.49 -58.10
N ALA A 274 -29.38 56.51 -58.68
CA ALA A 274 -30.02 57.48 -59.56
C ALA A 274 -29.14 57.65 -60.81
N GLY A 275 -29.75 57.70 -61.99
CA GLY A 275 -29.09 57.67 -63.30
C GLY A 275 -28.05 58.77 -63.54
N GLU A 276 -27.44 58.74 -64.73
CA GLU A 276 -26.28 59.54 -65.13
C GLU A 276 -26.32 61.00 -64.65
N THR A 277 -25.28 61.41 -63.92
CA THR A 277 -25.17 62.73 -63.28
C THR A 277 -24.25 63.62 -64.10
N THR A 278 -24.62 64.87 -64.34
CA THR A 278 -23.83 65.81 -65.16
C THR A 278 -22.80 66.62 -64.35
N ARG A 279 -22.70 66.39 -63.03
CA ARG A 279 -21.76 67.08 -62.13
C ARG A 279 -21.16 66.14 -61.08
N ASN A 280 -19.99 66.53 -60.57
CA ASN A 280 -19.33 65.81 -59.47
C ASN A 280 -19.99 66.15 -58.13
N ILE A 281 -20.04 65.18 -57.23
CA ILE A 281 -20.37 65.41 -55.82
C ILE A 281 -19.13 65.84 -55.06
N VAL A 282 -19.27 66.83 -54.18
CA VAL A 282 -18.16 67.38 -53.39
C VAL A 282 -18.57 67.51 -51.94
N ALA A 283 -17.69 67.08 -51.04
CA ALA A 283 -17.82 67.35 -49.62
C ALA A 283 -17.41 68.81 -49.35
N THR A 284 -18.32 69.60 -48.82
CA THR A 284 -18.13 71.00 -48.43
C THR A 284 -18.33 71.14 -46.92
N ASN A 285 -17.89 72.28 -46.36
CA ASN A 285 -18.06 72.58 -44.93
C ASN A 285 -17.64 71.43 -44.00
N VAL A 286 -16.49 70.81 -44.30
CA VAL A 286 -15.95 69.67 -43.55
C VAL A 286 -15.52 70.15 -42.16
N SER A 287 -15.98 69.45 -41.13
CA SER A 287 -15.61 69.71 -39.74
C SER A 287 -15.44 68.40 -39.00
N ARG A 288 -15.04 68.45 -37.73
CA ARG A 288 -14.88 67.24 -36.90
C ARG A 288 -16.15 66.42 -36.77
N THR A 289 -17.32 67.03 -36.90
CA THR A 289 -18.61 66.38 -36.63
C THR A 289 -19.32 65.92 -37.90
N GLY A 290 -18.82 66.28 -39.08
CA GLY A 290 -19.43 65.90 -40.34
C GLY A 290 -18.99 66.76 -41.53
N PHE A 291 -19.73 66.66 -42.62
CA PHE A 291 -19.56 67.44 -43.85
C PHE A 291 -20.93 67.76 -44.46
N SER A 292 -21.00 68.79 -45.29
CA SER A 292 -22.15 69.04 -46.17
C SER A 292 -21.82 68.51 -47.56
N ILE A 293 -22.84 68.20 -48.35
CA ILE A 293 -22.65 67.75 -49.73
C ILE A 293 -23.15 68.82 -50.66
N ALA A 294 -22.31 69.22 -51.61
CA ALA A 294 -22.72 69.98 -52.77
C ALA A 294 -23.01 69.00 -53.92
N ARG A 295 -24.27 68.98 -54.38
CA ARG A 295 -24.72 68.18 -55.53
C ARG A 295 -25.40 69.07 -56.57
N GLY A 296 -25.39 68.63 -57.83
CA GLY A 296 -25.77 69.47 -58.96
C GLY A 296 -26.95 68.98 -59.78
N SER A 297 -27.50 67.80 -59.50
CA SER A 297 -28.55 67.16 -60.29
C SER A 297 -29.35 66.15 -59.44
N ASN A 298 -29.68 64.97 -59.99
CA ASN A 298 -30.58 63.98 -59.41
C ASN A 298 -29.86 62.92 -58.56
N GLU A 299 -28.69 63.21 -58.00
CA GLU A 299 -27.98 62.26 -57.14
C GLU A 299 -28.90 61.84 -55.97
N ALA A 300 -29.09 60.53 -55.74
CA ALA A 300 -29.96 60.00 -54.67
C ALA A 300 -29.21 59.58 -53.40
N GLY A 301 -27.90 59.34 -53.50
CA GLY A 301 -27.07 58.98 -52.35
C GLY A 301 -25.58 58.81 -52.68
N SER A 302 -24.75 58.79 -51.65
CA SER A 302 -23.31 58.52 -51.76
C SER A 302 -22.81 57.62 -50.63
N PHE A 303 -21.76 56.87 -50.91
CA PHE A 303 -20.84 56.42 -49.87
C PHE A 303 -19.79 57.48 -49.60
N TRP A 304 -19.36 57.59 -48.36
CA TRP A 304 -18.36 58.53 -47.93
C TRP A 304 -17.27 57.83 -47.10
N LEU A 305 -16.03 58.32 -47.22
CA LEU A 305 -14.88 57.96 -46.39
C LEU A 305 -14.28 59.24 -45.81
N GLY A 306 -14.44 59.44 -44.51
CA GLY A 306 -13.81 60.49 -43.73
C GLY A 306 -12.48 60.03 -43.15
N ILE A 307 -11.47 60.90 -43.22
CA ILE A 307 -10.12 60.66 -42.71
C ILE A 307 -9.77 61.77 -41.74
N GLY A 308 -9.34 61.42 -40.53
CA GLY A 308 -9.06 62.39 -39.48
C GLY A 308 -8.24 61.82 -38.34
N GLY A 309 -8.25 62.53 -37.20
CA GLY A 309 -7.56 62.18 -35.96
C GLY A 309 -7.97 63.11 -34.84
#